data_AF-A0A9E4I865-F1
#
_entry.id   AF-A0A9E4I865-F1
#
_cell.length_a   1.000
_cell.length_b   1.000
_cell.length_c   1.000
_cell.angle_alpha   90.00
_cell.angle_beta   90.00
_cell.angle_gamma   90.00
#
_symmetry.space_group_name_H-M   'P 1'
#
loop_
_entity.id
_entity.type
_entity.pdbx_description
1 polymer ?
#
loop_
_entity_poly.entity_id
_entity_poly.type
_entity_poly.pdbx_seq_one_letter_code
_entity_poly.pdbx_strand_id
1 'polypeptide(L)' 'MSIKFQRAERNEAWLLPPSVQDWLPQYHLARFVVEIVDTLDLDGIIGTYRHGGKPA' A
#
# COMPACT_ATOMS: atom_id res chain seq x y z
N MET A 1 -14.90 16.10 8.03
CA MET A 1 -13.81 15.12 8.10
C MET A 1 -13.32 14.86 6.68
N SER A 2 -12.04 15.04 6.40
CA SER A 2 -11.44 14.73 5.08
C SER A 2 -10.92 13.29 5.13
N ILE A 3 -11.44 12.42 4.26
CA ILE A 3 -10.94 11.05 4.10
C ILE A 3 -9.71 11.12 3.19
N LYS A 4 -8.55 10.80 3.74
CA LYS A 4 -7.29 10.68 3.00
C LYS A 4 -6.94 9.21 2.81
N PHE A 5 -6.46 8.86 1.63
CA PHE A 5 -5.87 7.54 1.41
C PHE A 5 -4.61 7.39 2.27
N GLN A 6 -4.52 6.28 2.99
CA GLN A 6 -3.32 5.91 3.72
C GLN A 6 -2.36 5.19 2.78
N ARG A 7 -1.09 5.57 2.79
CA ARG A 7 -0.05 4.84 2.06
C ARG A 7 0.18 3.49 2.74
N ALA A 8 0.43 2.46 1.94
CA ALA A 8 0.79 1.15 2.45
C ALA A 8 2.30 1.09 2.76
N GLU A 9 2.68 1.37 4.01
CA GLU A 9 4.06 1.30 4.48
C GLU A 9 4.46 -0.15 4.84
N ARG A 10 4.84 -0.93 3.84
CA ARG A 10 5.09 -2.39 3.98
C ARG A 10 6.41 -2.74 4.69
N ASN A 11 7.25 -1.74 4.96
CA ASN A 11 8.51 -1.87 5.70
C ASN A 11 8.38 -1.45 7.16
N GLU A 12 7.20 -1.00 7.59
CA GLU A 12 6.95 -0.62 8.97
C GLU A 12 7.08 -1.85 9.87
N ALA A 13 7.97 -1.76 10.86
CA ALA A 13 8.13 -2.79 11.87
C ALA A 13 6.99 -2.66 12.90
N TRP A 14 6.14 -3.67 12.98
CA TRP A 14 5.02 -3.69 13.92
C TRP A 14 5.44 -4.29 15.26
N LEU A 15 4.85 -3.77 16.35
CA LEU A 15 5.15 -4.20 17.72
C LEU A 15 4.65 -5.64 18.02
N LEU A 16 3.66 -6.13 17.28
CA LEU A 16 3.07 -7.47 17.40
C LEU A 16 2.97 -8.16 16.02
N PRO A 17 3.00 -9.51 15.95
CA PRO A 17 3.30 -10.24 14.72
C PRO A 17 2.11 -10.43 13.75
N PRO A 18 2.38 -10.76 12.46
CA PRO A 18 3.64 -10.62 11.74
C PRO A 18 3.63 -9.33 10.91
N SER A 19 4.79 -8.66 10.83
CA SER A 19 4.98 -7.70 9.77
C SER A 19 4.81 -8.40 8.41
N VAL A 20 4.52 -7.66 7.33
CA VAL A 20 4.47 -8.25 5.97
C VAL A 20 5.76 -9.01 5.65
N GLN A 21 6.88 -8.59 6.25
CA GLN A 21 8.19 -9.23 6.06
C GLN A 21 8.30 -10.61 6.70
N ASP A 22 7.60 -10.85 7.81
CA ASP A 22 7.63 -12.14 8.51
C ASP A 22 6.68 -13.17 7.87
N TRP A 23 5.62 -12.71 7.21
CA TRP A 23 4.66 -13.57 6.53
C TRP A 23 5.05 -13.90 5.09
N LEU A 24 5.67 -12.97 4.37
CA LEU A 24 5.90 -13.10 2.93
C LEU A 24 7.35 -13.47 2.63
N PRO A 25 7.64 -14.66 2.04
CA PRO A 25 9.00 -15.04 1.66
C PRO A 25 9.66 -14.00 0.75
N GLN A 26 10.99 -13.90 0.80
CA GLN A 26 11.75 -12.90 0.04
C GLN A 26 11.52 -13.00 -1.49
N TYR A 27 11.34 -14.22 -2.00
CA TYR A 27 11.17 -14.48 -3.44
C TYR A 27 9.71 -14.69 -3.85
N HIS A 28 8.75 -14.17 -3.07
CA HIS A 28 7.33 -14.29 -3.38
C HIS A 28 6.87 -13.29 -4.45
N LEU A 29 6.08 -13.75 -5.42
CA LEU A 29 5.61 -12.94 -6.57
C LEU A 29 4.91 -11.64 -6.17
N ALA A 30 4.21 -11.62 -5.04
CA ALA A 30 3.56 -10.40 -4.54
C ALA A 30 4.54 -9.24 -4.30
N ARG A 31 5.82 -9.51 -3.99
CA ARG A 31 6.86 -8.47 -3.85
C ARG A 31 7.18 -7.84 -5.21
N PHE A 32 7.28 -8.65 -6.25
CA PHE A 32 7.47 -8.17 -7.63
C PHE A 32 6.31 -7.28 -8.08
N VAL A 33 5.06 -7.63 -7.77
CA VAL A 33 3.91 -6.78 -8.10
C VAL A 33 4.01 -5.41 -7.42
N VAL A 34 4.43 -5.38 -6.14
CA VAL A 34 4.64 -4.12 -5.41
C VAL A 34 5.74 -3.27 -6.06
N GLU A 35 6.86 -3.88 -6.45
CA GLU A 35 7.96 -3.20 -7.13
C GLU A 35 7.51 -2.56 -8.45
N ILE A 36 6.73 -3.28 -9.27
CA ILE A 36 6.22 -2.73 -10.53
C ILE A 36 5.26 -1.57 -10.28
N VAL A 37 4.30 -1.74 -9.35
CA VAL A 37 3.32 -0.69 -9.04
C VAL A 37 3.99 0.58 -8.52
N ASP A 38 5.11 0.48 -7.81
CA ASP A 38 5.87 1.64 -7.30
C ASP A 38 6.52 2.47 -8.42
N THR A 39 6.70 1.87 -9.61
CA THR A 39 7.24 2.58 -10.80
C THR A 39 6.17 3.29 -11.64
N LEU A 40 4.88 3.04 -11.37
CA LEU A 40 3.79 3.58 -12.16
C LEU A 40 3.39 4.98 -11.68
N ASP A 41 3.07 5.87 -12.63
CA ASP A 41 2.40 7.13 -12.32
C ASP A 41 0.92 6.87 -12.00
N LEU A 42 0.55 7.06 -10.74
CA LEU A 42 -0.80 6.85 -10.22
C LEU A 42 -1.52 8.16 -9.89
N ASP A 43 -0.92 9.33 -10.15
CA ASP A 43 -1.46 10.62 -9.72
C ASP A 43 -2.84 10.91 -10.31
N GLY A 44 -3.04 10.55 -11.59
CA GLY A 44 -4.34 10.69 -12.24
C GLY A 44 -5.45 9.87 -11.57
N ILE A 45 -5.13 8.66 -11.11
CA ILE A 45 -6.07 7.76 -10.42
C ILE A 45 -6.34 8.28 -9.02
N ILE A 46 -5.29 8.53 -8.22
CA ILE A 46 -5.38 9.02 -6.84
C ILE A 46 -6.10 10.38 -6.78
N GLY A 47 -5.83 11.26 -7.76
CA GLY A 47 -6.48 12.56 -7.90
C GLY A 47 -8.00 12.48 -8.03
N THR A 48 -8.53 11.42 -8.66
CA THR A 48 -9.99 11.22 -8.77
C THR A 48 -10.64 10.93 -7.42
N TYR A 49 -9.92 10.28 -6.51
CA TYR A 49 -10.40 9.95 -5.17
C TYR A 49 -10.19 11.06 -4.13
N ARG A 50 -9.64 12.21 -4.51
CA ARG A 50 -9.37 13.36 -3.61
C ARG A 50 -10.62 13.89 -2.89
N HIS A 51 -11.81 13.59 -3.41
CA HIS A 51 -13.10 13.97 -2.82
C HIS A 51 -13.66 12.93 -1.83
N GLY A 52 -12.89 11.89 -1.51
CA GLY A 52 -13.19 10.91 -0.46
C GLY A 52 -13.53 9.53 -1.01
N GLY A 53 -12.91 8.50 -0.44
CA GLY A 53 -13.40 7.13 -0.53
C GLY A 53 -14.60 6.96 0.40
N LYS A 54 -15.66 6.28 -0.05
CA LYS A 54 -16.78 5.95 0.83
C LYS A 54 -16.29 4.98 1.91
N PRO A 55 -16.52 5.24 3.22
CA PRO A 55 -16.34 4.19 4.22
C PRO A 55 -17.37 3.09 3.93
N ALA A 56 -16.92 1.84 3.95
CA ALA A 56 -17.79 0.67 3.95
C ALA A 56 -18.52 0.55 5.29
#